data_AF-A0A4C1T9S5-F1
#
_entry.id   AF-A0A4C1T9S5-F1
#
_cell.length_a   1.000
_cell.length_b   1.000
_cell.length_c   1.000
_cell.angle_alpha   90.00
_cell.angle_beta   90.00
_cell.angle_gamma   90.00
#
_symmetry.space_group_name_H-M   'P 1'
#
loop_
_entity.id
_entity.type
_entity.pdbx_description
1 polymer ?
#
loop_
_entity_poly.entity_id
_entity_poly.type
_entity_poly.pdbx_seq_one_letter_code
_entity_poly.pdbx_strand_id
1 'polypeptide(L)'
;MGGWYPWNSHLKGKRLIIMHIGNEDGFVEAAGDVFESNFKGDYHDYLNTERFEKWFENNLPKLGDNSVVVVDDAPHHSRRQEITPTTSWKKVDIQDWLRSKEIHFDEDEVTIELLKKVKETKSKFQTYAVDELAKRYNVEVLRLPPHHCELNAIELVWAEVKWHVARNNASFKLKDVKKLLLEGLQNVTAEKWRDCVQYVAKEGDEFYDRIDEIIDTTIDSLVLNVDDSDSACSDFESEDSYSSVDDNR
;
A
#
# COMPACT_ATOMS: atom_id res chain seq x y z
N MET A 1 -4.47 2.17 5.67
CA MET A 1 -4.11 1.00 6.47
C MET A 1 -3.17 1.47 7.55
N GLY A 2 -3.77 1.83 8.66
CA GLY A 2 -3.14 1.82 9.96
C GLY A 2 -2.74 0.39 10.25
N GLY A 3 -1.51 0.24 10.70
CA GLY A 3 -0.96 -1.04 11.11
C GLY A 3 -1.93 -1.75 12.04
N TRP A 4 -2.31 -2.96 11.65
CA TRP A 4 -2.84 -3.93 12.59
C TRP A 4 -1.67 -4.47 13.41
N TYR A 5 -1.24 -3.72 14.42
CA TYR A 5 -0.53 -4.33 15.54
C TYR A 5 -1.55 -4.71 16.63
N PRO A 6 -1.51 -5.97 17.08
CA PRO A 6 -2.57 -6.57 17.84
C PRO A 6 -2.59 -5.96 19.24
N TRP A 7 -3.73 -5.39 19.63
CA TRP A 7 -4.10 -5.44 21.04
C TRP A 7 -4.10 -6.92 21.41
N ASN A 8 -3.16 -7.27 22.28
CA ASN A 8 -2.80 -8.61 22.68
C ASN A 8 -4.02 -9.55 22.73
N SER A 9 -4.03 -10.58 21.88
CA SER A 9 -4.39 -11.94 22.28
C SER A 9 -4.50 -12.86 21.07
N HIS A 10 -4.01 -14.07 21.26
CA HIS A 10 -4.30 -15.27 20.51
C HIS A 10 -5.81 -15.63 20.53
N LEU A 11 -6.72 -14.70 20.23
CA LEU A 11 -8.15 -14.97 20.12
C LEU A 11 -8.46 -15.49 18.72
N LYS A 12 -8.47 -16.82 18.61
CA LYS A 12 -9.13 -17.55 17.53
C LYS A 12 -10.59 -17.10 17.46
N GLY A 13 -11.00 -16.44 16.38
CA GLY A 13 -12.37 -15.98 16.21
C GLY A 13 -12.63 -15.33 14.85
N LYS A 14 -13.88 -15.37 14.40
CA LYS A 14 -14.33 -14.66 13.19
C LYS A 14 -14.19 -13.14 13.38
N ARG A 15 -13.65 -12.45 12.39
CA ARG A 15 -13.49 -11.00 12.33
C ARG A 15 -14.43 -10.40 11.30
N LEU A 16 -14.82 -9.13 11.49
CA LEU A 16 -15.45 -8.34 10.45
C LEU A 16 -14.37 -7.52 9.74
N ILE A 17 -14.43 -7.50 8.42
CA ILE A 17 -13.55 -6.75 7.54
C ILE A 17 -14.42 -5.72 6.82
N ILE A 18 -13.91 -4.51 6.71
CA ILE A 18 -14.57 -3.40 6.04
C ILE A 18 -13.63 -2.78 5.01
N MET A 19 -14.17 -2.50 3.84
CA MET A 19 -13.57 -1.64 2.82
C MET A 19 -14.54 -0.50 2.53
N HIS A 20 -14.01 0.71 2.40
CA HIS A 20 -14.79 1.87 2.01
C HIS A 20 -13.88 2.91 1.37
N ILE A 21 -14.46 3.77 0.55
CA ILE A 21 -13.84 4.98 0.01
C ILE A 21 -14.71 6.20 0.38
N GLY A 22 -14.07 7.34 0.63
CA GLY A 22 -14.71 8.59 1.02
C GLY A 22 -13.85 9.79 0.63
N ASN A 23 -14.45 10.97 0.68
CA ASN A 23 -13.83 12.26 0.36
C ASN A 23 -14.42 13.34 1.30
N GLU A 24 -14.17 14.61 1.00
CA GLU A 24 -14.68 15.77 1.76
C GLU A 24 -16.23 15.86 1.84
N ASP A 25 -16.95 15.18 0.95
CA ASP A 25 -18.42 15.10 0.99
C ASP A 25 -18.93 13.93 1.83
N GLY A 26 -18.02 13.08 2.32
CA GLY A 26 -18.31 11.94 3.16
C GLY A 26 -17.95 10.60 2.50
N PHE A 27 -18.56 9.54 3.02
CA PHE A 27 -18.46 8.21 2.40
C PHE A 27 -19.14 8.20 1.03
N VAL A 28 -18.47 7.64 0.02
CA VAL A 28 -19.06 7.47 -1.32
C VAL A 28 -20.26 6.53 -1.23
N GLU A 29 -21.39 6.95 -1.77
CA GLU A 29 -22.64 6.20 -1.64
C GLU A 29 -22.52 4.78 -2.22
N ALA A 30 -23.04 3.80 -1.47
CA ALA A 30 -23.02 2.39 -1.82
C ALA A 30 -21.62 1.82 -2.11
N ALA A 31 -20.54 2.44 -1.60
CA ALA A 31 -19.18 1.96 -1.78
C ALA A 31 -18.68 1.07 -0.64
N GLY A 32 -19.34 1.04 0.51
CA GLY A 32 -18.95 0.20 1.64
C GLY A 32 -19.15 -1.30 1.38
N ASP A 33 -18.12 -2.12 1.63
CA ASP A 33 -18.19 -3.57 1.65
C ASP A 33 -17.81 -4.10 3.04
N VAL A 34 -18.71 -4.86 3.68
CA VAL A 34 -18.52 -5.41 5.03
C VAL A 34 -18.76 -6.90 5.02
N PHE A 35 -17.74 -7.69 5.35
CA PHE A 35 -17.77 -9.14 5.29
C PHE A 35 -17.06 -9.81 6.48
N GLU A 36 -17.35 -11.08 6.71
CA GLU A 36 -16.69 -11.88 7.75
C GLU A 36 -15.41 -12.53 7.19
N SER A 37 -14.37 -12.61 8.03
CA SER A 37 -13.17 -13.37 7.69
C SER A 37 -13.45 -14.87 7.65
N ASN A 38 -13.00 -15.54 6.59
CA ASN A 38 -13.04 -17.02 6.49
C ASN A 38 -11.72 -17.62 7.00
N PHE A 39 -11.50 -17.65 8.32
CA PHE A 39 -10.24 -18.13 8.88
C PHE A 39 -10.06 -19.65 8.69
N LYS A 40 -9.07 -20.06 7.88
CA LYS A 40 -8.62 -21.46 7.71
C LYS A 40 -7.15 -21.70 8.07
N GLY A 41 -6.46 -20.76 8.73
CA GLY A 41 -5.16 -21.02 9.36
C GLY A 41 -4.04 -20.05 8.98
N ASP A 42 -4.14 -19.39 7.82
CA ASP A 42 -3.19 -18.34 7.43
C ASP A 42 -3.78 -16.95 7.71
N TYR A 43 -2.96 -16.09 8.31
CA TYR A 43 -3.26 -14.69 8.60
C TYR A 43 -3.25 -13.84 7.31
N HIS A 44 -2.67 -14.30 6.21
CA HIS A 44 -2.62 -13.55 4.95
C HIS A 44 -3.85 -13.74 4.03
N ASP A 45 -4.83 -14.54 4.45
CA ASP A 45 -6.02 -14.90 3.66
C ASP A 45 -7.24 -13.96 3.86
N TYR A 46 -7.08 -12.84 4.59
CA TYR A 46 -8.22 -11.98 4.98
C TYR A 46 -8.78 -11.11 3.84
N LEU A 47 -7.95 -10.69 2.89
CA LEU A 47 -8.33 -9.87 1.75
C LEU A 47 -7.82 -10.55 0.48
N ASN A 48 -8.71 -11.19 -0.27
CA ASN A 48 -8.37 -11.67 -1.60
C ASN A 48 -8.08 -10.43 -2.47
N THR A 49 -6.87 -10.31 -3.02
CA THR A 49 -6.48 -9.21 -3.91
C THR A 49 -7.48 -9.02 -5.05
N GLU A 50 -8.05 -10.12 -5.57
CA GLU A 50 -9.13 -10.08 -6.57
C GLU A 50 -10.41 -9.40 -6.04
N ARG A 51 -10.76 -9.63 -4.77
CA ARG A 51 -11.91 -8.96 -4.13
C ARG A 51 -11.66 -7.46 -4.02
N PHE A 52 -10.46 -7.05 -3.60
CA PHE A 52 -10.11 -5.64 -3.53
C PHE A 52 -10.16 -4.99 -4.92
N GLU A 53 -9.50 -5.58 -5.91
CA GLU A 53 -9.46 -5.04 -7.28
C GLU A 53 -10.86 -4.92 -7.88
N LYS A 54 -11.71 -5.93 -7.70
CA LYS A 54 -13.11 -5.89 -8.14
C LYS A 54 -13.93 -4.84 -7.38
N TRP A 55 -13.75 -4.73 -6.08
CA TRP A 55 -14.41 -3.69 -5.28
C TRP A 55 -13.95 -2.30 -5.74
N PHE A 56 -12.66 -2.11 -5.96
CA PHE A 56 -12.08 -0.86 -6.41
C PHE A 56 -12.62 -0.47 -7.79
N GLU A 57 -12.55 -1.38 -8.77
CA GLU A 57 -13.06 -1.16 -10.13
C GLU A 57 -14.55 -0.77 -10.14
N ASN A 58 -15.38 -1.42 -9.31
CA ASN A 58 -16.81 -1.11 -9.22
C ASN A 58 -17.10 0.27 -8.60
N ASN A 59 -16.15 0.85 -7.88
CA ASN A 59 -16.31 2.15 -7.23
C ASN A 59 -15.63 3.29 -7.99
N LEU A 60 -14.67 3.01 -8.90
CA LEU A 60 -14.03 4.03 -9.74
C LEU A 60 -15.02 4.92 -10.50
N PRO A 61 -16.11 4.41 -11.14
CA PRO A 61 -17.08 5.25 -11.84
C PRO A 61 -17.89 6.18 -10.94
N LYS A 62 -17.85 5.98 -9.61
CA LYS A 62 -18.55 6.81 -8.63
C LYS A 62 -17.70 7.99 -8.16
N LEU A 63 -16.42 8.00 -8.55
CA LEU A 63 -15.50 9.09 -8.24
C LEU A 63 -15.69 10.21 -9.27
N GLY A 64 -15.38 11.45 -8.88
CA GLY A 64 -15.41 12.58 -9.80
C GLY A 64 -14.30 12.50 -10.86
N ASP A 65 -14.45 13.27 -11.93
CA ASP A 65 -13.40 13.38 -12.95
C ASP A 65 -12.10 13.91 -12.35
N ASN A 66 -10.95 13.36 -12.80
CA ASN A 66 -9.61 13.72 -12.32
C ASN A 66 -9.42 13.52 -10.80
N SER A 67 -10.10 12.51 -10.22
CA SER A 67 -9.91 12.15 -8.82
C SER A 67 -8.52 11.56 -8.58
N VAL A 68 -7.97 11.83 -7.40
CA VAL A 68 -6.81 11.13 -6.86
C VAL A 68 -7.28 10.25 -5.70
N VAL A 69 -6.99 8.96 -5.78
CA VAL A 69 -7.26 8.02 -4.68
C VAL A 69 -5.97 7.81 -3.89
N VAL A 70 -6.02 8.16 -2.60
CA VAL A 70 -4.93 7.89 -1.67
C VAL A 70 -5.09 6.47 -1.11
N VAL A 71 -4.06 5.65 -1.27
CA VAL A 71 -3.98 4.30 -0.68
C VAL A 71 -2.73 4.18 0.19
N ASP A 72 -2.82 3.38 1.23
CA ASP A 72 -1.64 2.95 1.99
C ASP A 72 -0.80 1.93 1.21
N ASP A 73 0.42 1.71 1.70
CA ASP A 73 1.33 0.69 1.16
C ASP A 73 1.05 -0.70 1.74
N ALA A 74 -0.12 -1.25 1.45
CA ALA A 74 -0.44 -2.64 1.74
C ALA A 74 -0.14 -3.56 0.54
N PRO A 75 0.28 -4.82 0.78
CA PRO A 75 0.60 -5.76 -0.31
C PRO A 75 -0.50 -5.93 -1.35
N HIS A 76 -1.78 -5.88 -0.93
CA HIS A 76 -2.93 -6.00 -1.83
C HIS A 76 -3.14 -4.77 -2.73
N HIS A 77 -2.68 -3.59 -2.32
CA HIS A 77 -2.72 -2.36 -3.12
C HIS A 77 -1.52 -2.26 -4.07
N SER A 78 -0.45 -2.99 -3.76
CA SER A 78 0.85 -2.93 -4.45
C SER A 78 1.15 -4.20 -5.24
N ARG A 79 0.11 -4.96 -5.66
CA ARG A 79 0.29 -6.10 -6.56
C ARG A 79 0.82 -5.60 -7.91
N ARG A 80 2.04 -6.02 -8.24
CA ARG A 80 2.64 -5.73 -9.54
C ARG A 80 1.90 -6.47 -10.64
N GLN A 81 1.65 -5.77 -11.74
CA GLN A 81 1.06 -6.38 -12.92
C GLN A 81 2.10 -7.19 -13.71
N GLU A 82 3.35 -6.71 -13.71
CA GLU A 82 4.50 -7.35 -14.33
C GLU A 82 5.38 -8.03 -13.26
N ILE A 83 5.75 -9.29 -13.50
CA ILE A 83 6.78 -9.95 -12.70
C ILE A 83 8.13 -9.54 -13.29
N THR A 84 8.94 -8.84 -12.49
CA THR A 84 10.29 -8.43 -12.87
C THR A 84 11.31 -9.51 -12.50
N PRO A 85 12.32 -9.79 -13.34
CA PRO A 85 13.34 -10.77 -13.03
C PRO A 85 14.08 -10.48 -11.72
N THR A 86 14.40 -11.54 -10.99
CA THR A 86 15.15 -11.50 -9.72
C THR A 86 16.39 -12.41 -9.82
N THR A 87 17.24 -12.40 -8.79
CA THR A 87 18.42 -13.27 -8.70
C THR A 87 18.10 -14.77 -8.72
N SER A 88 16.84 -15.16 -8.45
CA SER A 88 16.38 -16.54 -8.53
C SER A 88 15.95 -17.00 -9.93
N TRP A 89 15.86 -16.09 -10.91
CA TRP A 89 15.50 -16.43 -12.29
C TRP A 89 16.67 -17.06 -13.03
N LYS A 90 16.39 -17.93 -14.00
CA LYS A 90 17.44 -18.47 -14.89
C LYS A 90 17.88 -17.37 -15.85
N LYS A 91 19.14 -17.41 -16.29
CA LYS A 91 19.68 -16.47 -17.29
C LYS A 91 18.78 -16.35 -18.52
N VAL A 92 18.29 -17.48 -19.05
CA VAL A 92 17.40 -17.49 -20.22
C VAL A 92 16.08 -16.75 -19.97
N ASP A 93 15.49 -16.89 -18.79
CA ASP A 93 14.23 -16.23 -18.44
C ASP A 93 14.43 -14.70 -18.30
N ILE A 94 15.60 -14.28 -17.81
CA ILE A 94 15.99 -12.86 -17.74
C ILE A 94 16.16 -12.28 -19.16
N GLN A 95 16.84 -13.02 -20.05
CA GLN A 95 17.02 -12.63 -21.45
C GLN A 95 15.69 -12.54 -22.19
N ASP A 96 14.79 -13.52 -22.00
CA ASP A 96 13.45 -13.51 -22.60
C ASP A 96 12.63 -12.31 -22.11
N TRP A 97 12.72 -11.98 -20.82
CA TRP A 97 12.08 -10.78 -20.28
C TRP A 97 12.64 -9.51 -20.93
N LEU A 98 13.97 -9.35 -21.02
CA LEU A 98 14.60 -8.20 -21.67
C LEU A 98 14.19 -8.08 -23.15
N ARG A 99 14.15 -9.19 -23.90
CA ARG A 99 13.63 -9.20 -25.29
C ARG A 99 12.18 -8.77 -25.36
N SER A 100 11.33 -9.24 -24.43
CA SER A 100 9.90 -8.88 -24.40
C SER A 100 9.66 -7.38 -24.17
N LYS A 101 10.61 -6.69 -23.54
CA LYS A 101 10.60 -5.24 -23.29
C LYS A 101 11.42 -4.45 -24.30
N GLU A 102 11.92 -5.10 -25.35
CA GLU A 102 12.76 -4.51 -26.40
C GLU A 102 14.05 -3.86 -25.83
N ILE A 103 14.58 -4.40 -24.73
CA ILE A 103 15.84 -3.95 -24.12
C ILE A 103 17.00 -4.71 -24.75
N HIS A 104 18.00 -3.99 -25.25
CA HIS A 104 19.18 -4.56 -25.86
C HIS A 104 20.16 -5.14 -24.82
N PHE A 105 20.66 -6.35 -25.10
CA PHE A 105 21.70 -7.05 -24.34
C PHE A 105 22.50 -7.95 -25.28
N ASP A 106 23.74 -8.28 -24.91
CA ASP A 106 24.54 -9.27 -25.62
C ASP A 106 24.30 -10.68 -25.04
N GLU A 107 24.23 -11.70 -25.90
CA GLU A 107 23.88 -13.08 -25.49
C GLU A 107 24.92 -13.73 -24.54
N ASP A 108 26.15 -13.23 -24.55
CA ASP A 108 27.25 -13.64 -23.69
C ASP A 108 27.28 -12.92 -22.32
N GLU A 109 26.52 -11.84 -22.12
CA GLU A 109 26.46 -11.12 -20.85
C GLU A 109 26.14 -12.04 -19.67
N VAL A 110 26.79 -11.82 -18.53
CA VAL A 110 26.55 -12.64 -17.34
C VAL A 110 25.26 -12.22 -16.63
N THR A 111 24.69 -13.11 -15.82
CA THR A 111 23.42 -12.85 -15.10
C THR A 111 23.40 -11.52 -14.35
N ILE A 112 24.52 -11.11 -13.75
CA ILE A 112 24.62 -9.86 -13.00
C ILE A 112 24.49 -8.63 -13.91
N GLU A 113 25.09 -8.66 -15.11
CA GLU A 113 25.00 -7.57 -16.10
C GLU A 113 23.57 -7.42 -16.62
N LEU A 114 22.92 -8.54 -16.93
CA LEU A 114 21.52 -8.57 -17.31
C LEU A 114 20.61 -8.02 -16.20
N LEU A 115 20.83 -8.43 -14.94
CA LEU A 115 20.09 -7.93 -13.78
C LEU A 115 20.33 -6.44 -13.52
N LYS A 116 21.53 -5.91 -13.82
CA LYS A 116 21.79 -4.48 -13.74
C LYS A 116 20.92 -3.70 -14.74
N LYS A 117 20.81 -4.17 -15.99
CA LYS A 117 19.89 -3.56 -16.98
C LYS A 117 18.43 -3.67 -16.54
N VAL A 118 18.03 -4.80 -15.95
CA VAL A 118 16.70 -4.92 -15.31
C VAL A 118 16.54 -3.88 -14.21
N LYS A 119 17.52 -3.69 -13.31
CA LYS A 119 17.46 -2.69 -12.22
C LYS A 119 17.31 -1.26 -12.75
N GLU A 120 18.00 -0.92 -13.83
CA GLU A 120 17.97 0.41 -14.46
C GLU A 120 16.67 0.69 -15.24
N THR A 121 16.00 -0.36 -15.72
CA THR A 121 14.82 -0.23 -16.58
C THR A 121 13.50 -0.62 -15.91
N LYS A 122 13.54 -1.40 -14.82
CA LYS A 122 12.35 -1.96 -14.16
C LYS A 122 11.33 -0.90 -13.76
N SER A 123 11.78 0.28 -13.34
CA SER A 123 10.87 1.36 -12.92
C SER A 123 9.90 1.79 -14.03
N LYS A 124 10.30 1.66 -15.30
CA LYS A 124 9.45 1.96 -16.47
C LYS A 124 8.32 0.95 -16.67
N PHE A 125 8.50 -0.26 -16.16
CA PHE A 125 7.57 -1.39 -16.35
C PHE A 125 6.91 -1.83 -15.05
N GLN A 126 7.31 -1.26 -13.92
CA GLN A 126 6.69 -1.48 -12.62
C GLN A 126 5.40 -0.68 -12.53
N THR A 127 4.33 -1.26 -13.10
CA THR A 127 2.98 -0.80 -12.87
C THR A 127 2.28 -1.70 -11.88
N TYR A 128 1.40 -1.11 -11.09
CA TYR A 128 0.53 -1.82 -10.17
C TYR A 128 -0.82 -2.06 -10.83
N ALA A 129 -1.43 -3.21 -10.58
CA ALA A 129 -2.72 -3.56 -11.16
C ALA A 129 -3.81 -2.52 -10.82
N VAL A 130 -3.76 -1.99 -9.58
CA VAL A 130 -4.64 -0.93 -9.08
C VAL A 130 -4.48 0.37 -9.87
N ASP A 131 -3.27 0.70 -10.29
CA ASP A 131 -2.99 1.94 -11.03
C ASP A 131 -3.51 1.83 -12.45
N GLU A 132 -3.32 0.69 -13.11
CA GLU A 132 -3.86 0.44 -14.44
C GLU A 132 -5.40 0.35 -14.42
N LEU A 133 -5.99 -0.16 -13.33
CA LEU A 133 -7.42 -0.08 -13.09
C LEU A 133 -7.88 1.39 -13.03
N ALA A 134 -7.25 2.20 -12.18
CA ALA A 134 -7.61 3.61 -11.98
C ALA A 134 -7.45 4.46 -13.25
N LYS A 135 -6.34 4.28 -13.98
CA LYS A 135 -6.04 4.99 -15.24
C LYS A 135 -7.14 4.83 -16.29
N ARG A 136 -7.78 3.66 -16.38
CA ARG A 136 -8.90 3.42 -17.31
C ARG A 136 -10.11 4.32 -17.05
N TYR A 137 -10.22 4.86 -15.84
CA TYR A 137 -11.30 5.76 -15.42
C TYR A 137 -10.79 7.19 -15.21
N ASN A 138 -9.59 7.54 -15.70
CA ASN A 138 -8.96 8.85 -15.50
C ASN A 138 -8.84 9.23 -14.01
N VAL A 139 -8.50 8.24 -13.19
CA VAL A 139 -8.24 8.37 -11.75
C VAL A 139 -6.76 8.09 -11.50
N GLU A 140 -6.12 8.91 -10.69
CA GLU A 140 -4.74 8.71 -10.25
C GLU A 140 -4.71 8.01 -8.88
N VAL A 141 -3.67 7.20 -8.64
CA VAL A 141 -3.47 6.53 -7.35
C VAL A 141 -2.22 7.12 -6.69
N LEU A 142 -2.39 7.71 -5.52
CA LEU A 142 -1.30 8.19 -4.68
C LEU A 142 -1.05 7.18 -3.56
N ARG A 143 0.18 6.69 -3.43
CA ARG A 143 0.59 5.78 -2.36
C ARG A 143 1.28 6.56 -1.25
N LEU A 144 0.87 6.31 -0.01
CA LEU A 144 1.53 6.87 1.16
C LEU A 144 2.89 6.19 1.40
N PRO A 145 3.86 6.92 1.98
CA PRO A 145 5.11 6.32 2.44
C PRO A 145 4.86 5.17 3.43
N PRO A 146 5.72 4.12 3.42
CA PRO A 146 5.59 3.01 4.36
C PRO A 146 5.58 3.49 5.82
N HIS A 147 4.72 2.90 6.64
CA HIS A 147 4.57 3.22 8.07
C HIS A 147 4.01 4.61 8.43
N HIS A 148 3.52 5.38 7.46
CA HIS A 148 2.94 6.71 7.70
C HIS A 148 1.41 6.72 7.58
N CYS A 149 0.73 6.00 8.47
CA CYS A 149 -0.73 5.90 8.44
C CYS A 149 -1.45 7.16 8.94
N GLU A 150 -0.77 8.02 9.68
CA GLU A 150 -1.21 9.36 10.07
C GLU A 150 -1.53 10.23 8.86
N LEU A 151 -0.91 9.95 7.71
CA LEU A 151 -1.19 10.61 6.44
C LEU A 151 -2.40 10.02 5.68
N ASN A 152 -3.17 9.12 6.33
CA ASN A 152 -4.33 8.49 5.72
C ASN A 152 -5.63 8.92 6.41
N ALA A 153 -6.40 9.80 5.78
CA ALA A 153 -7.62 10.36 6.36
C ALA A 153 -8.65 9.29 6.77
N ILE A 154 -8.73 8.16 6.06
CA ILE A 154 -9.67 7.10 6.39
C ILE A 154 -9.33 6.42 7.72
N GLU A 155 -8.07 6.45 8.17
CA GLU A 155 -7.66 5.88 9.46
C GLU A 155 -8.20 6.68 10.64
N LEU A 156 -8.30 8.00 10.49
CA LEU A 156 -8.93 8.89 11.48
C LEU A 156 -10.43 8.62 11.55
N VAL A 157 -11.08 8.47 10.39
CA VAL A 157 -12.50 8.08 10.31
C VAL A 157 -12.72 6.71 10.94
N TRP A 158 -11.85 5.74 10.66
CA TRP A 158 -11.88 4.43 11.31
C TRP A 158 -11.69 4.48 12.81
N ALA A 159 -10.84 5.37 13.31
CA ALA A 159 -10.70 5.56 14.75
C ALA A 159 -12.05 5.93 15.37
N GLU A 160 -12.80 6.86 14.78
CA GLU A 160 -14.10 7.27 15.29
C GLU A 160 -15.13 6.14 15.27
N VAL A 161 -15.23 5.41 14.15
CA VAL A 161 -16.14 4.25 14.02
C VAL A 161 -15.77 3.17 15.05
N LYS A 162 -14.48 2.90 15.25
CA LYS A 162 -13.99 1.96 16.27
C LYS A 162 -14.35 2.41 17.68
N TRP A 163 -14.22 3.71 17.99
CA TRP A 163 -14.63 4.27 19.27
C TRP A 163 -16.13 4.09 19.53
N HIS A 164 -16.97 4.32 18.51
CA HIS A 164 -18.40 4.09 18.60
C HIS A 164 -18.72 2.62 18.92
N VAL A 165 -18.12 1.68 18.18
CA VAL A 165 -18.32 0.25 18.43
C VAL A 165 -17.84 -0.13 19.83
N ALA A 166 -16.65 0.29 20.24
CA ALA A 166 -16.06 -0.06 21.53
C ALA A 166 -16.91 0.44 22.71
N ARG A 167 -17.48 1.65 22.62
CA ARG A 167 -18.27 2.25 23.68
C ARG A 167 -19.65 1.60 23.85
N ASN A 168 -20.22 1.07 22.77
CA ASN A 168 -21.59 0.56 22.74
C ASN A 168 -21.68 -0.98 22.70
N ASN A 169 -20.56 -1.67 22.48
CA ASN A 169 -20.53 -3.13 22.43
C ASN A 169 -20.59 -3.76 23.82
N ALA A 170 -21.79 -4.21 24.22
CA ALA A 170 -22.02 -4.91 25.48
C ALA A 170 -22.02 -6.44 25.36
N SER A 171 -22.27 -7.00 24.16
CA SER A 171 -22.52 -8.44 23.98
C SER A 171 -21.32 -9.22 23.43
N PHE A 172 -20.35 -8.53 22.81
CA PHE A 172 -19.21 -9.11 22.09
C PHE A 172 -19.58 -10.10 20.98
N LYS A 173 -20.85 -10.11 20.54
CA LYS A 173 -21.32 -10.96 19.44
C LYS A 173 -21.08 -10.27 18.11
N LEU A 174 -20.56 -11.00 17.13
CA LEU A 174 -20.22 -10.46 15.81
C LEU A 174 -21.40 -9.76 15.10
N LYS A 175 -22.62 -10.29 15.28
CA LYS A 175 -23.84 -9.68 14.73
C LYS A 175 -24.10 -8.28 15.31
N ASP A 176 -23.91 -8.13 16.60
CA ASP A 176 -24.13 -6.85 17.30
C ASP A 176 -23.00 -5.87 16.96
N VAL A 177 -21.76 -6.36 16.87
CA VAL A 177 -20.62 -5.59 16.35
C VAL A 177 -20.88 -5.10 14.93
N LYS A 178 -21.43 -5.94 14.03
CA LYS A 178 -21.79 -5.53 12.66
C LYS A 178 -22.85 -4.42 12.67
N LYS A 179 -23.86 -4.52 13.54
CA LYS A 179 -24.89 -3.49 13.66
C LYS A 179 -24.27 -2.15 14.11
N LEU A 180 -23.47 -2.18 15.18
CA LEU A 180 -22.79 -1.00 15.70
C LEU A 180 -21.79 -0.40 14.70
N LEU A 181 -21.13 -1.25 13.90
CA LEU A 181 -20.26 -0.81 12.82
C LEU A 181 -21.04 -0.01 11.79
N LEU A 182 -22.18 -0.54 11.30
CA LEU A 182 -23.02 0.15 10.33
C LEU A 182 -23.61 1.46 10.88
N GLU A 183 -24.02 1.47 12.15
CA GLU A 183 -24.45 2.70 12.85
C GLU A 183 -23.29 3.70 12.96
N GLY A 184 -22.08 3.23 13.30
CA GLY A 184 -20.87 4.04 13.36
C GLY A 184 -20.56 4.71 12.02
N LEU A 185 -20.66 3.98 10.91
CA LEU A 185 -20.48 4.53 9.55
C LEU A 185 -21.50 5.63 9.24
N GLN A 186 -22.76 5.44 9.63
CA GLN A 186 -23.82 6.43 9.42
C GLN A 186 -23.64 7.70 10.27
N ASN A 187 -22.95 7.60 11.40
CA ASN A 187 -22.66 8.73 12.28
C ASN A 187 -21.50 9.61 11.80
N VAL A 188 -20.72 9.13 10.83
CA VAL A 188 -19.65 9.92 10.21
C VAL A 188 -20.29 10.87 9.19
N THR A 189 -20.18 12.16 9.47
CA THR A 189 -20.73 13.23 8.62
C THR A 189 -19.70 13.69 7.60
N ALA A 190 -20.15 14.40 6.56
CA ALA A 190 -19.28 15.08 5.61
C ALA A 190 -18.32 16.08 6.31
N GLU A 191 -18.80 16.75 7.36
CA GLU A 191 -17.98 17.66 8.18
C GLU A 191 -16.79 16.94 8.82
N LYS A 192 -17.02 15.80 9.46
CA LYS A 192 -15.93 14.99 10.04
C LYS A 192 -14.94 14.51 8.99
N TRP A 193 -15.43 14.13 7.82
CA TRP A 193 -14.58 13.76 6.69
C TRP A 193 -13.69 14.93 6.24
N ARG A 194 -14.24 16.14 6.09
CA ARG A 194 -13.45 17.34 5.80
C ARG A 194 -12.40 17.61 6.87
N ASP A 195 -12.77 17.54 8.14
CA ASP A 195 -11.83 17.77 9.23
C ASP A 195 -10.66 16.78 9.17
N CYS A 196 -10.94 15.50 8.88
CA CYS A 196 -9.90 14.48 8.72
C CYS A 196 -9.00 14.74 7.50
N VAL A 197 -9.59 15.13 6.37
CA VAL A 197 -8.84 15.45 5.14
C VAL A 197 -7.96 16.68 5.35
N GLN A 198 -8.49 17.74 5.94
CA GLN A 198 -7.75 18.98 6.24
C GLN A 198 -6.62 18.74 7.24
N TYR A 199 -6.88 17.93 8.28
CA TYR A 199 -5.85 17.55 9.24
C TYR A 199 -4.69 16.81 8.55
N VAL A 200 -5.01 15.80 7.74
CA VAL A 200 -4.00 15.02 7.01
C VAL A 200 -3.25 15.85 5.98
N ALA A 201 -3.92 16.76 5.28
CA ALA A 201 -3.26 17.68 4.36
C ALA A 201 -2.23 18.55 5.09
N LYS A 202 -2.60 19.11 6.25
CA LYS A 202 -1.70 19.91 7.08
C LYS A 202 -0.51 19.10 7.61
N GLU A 203 -0.75 17.89 8.10
CA GLU A 203 0.34 16.99 8.54
C GLU A 203 1.25 16.60 7.36
N GLY A 204 0.67 16.45 6.17
CA GLY A 204 1.41 16.18 4.93
C GLY A 204 2.33 17.33 4.53
N ASP A 205 1.85 18.57 4.60
CA ASP A 205 2.67 19.77 4.34
C ASP A 205 3.83 19.87 5.35
N GLU A 206 3.55 19.72 6.65
CA GLU A 206 4.58 19.75 7.70
C GLU A 206 5.59 18.60 7.56
N PHE A 207 5.14 17.43 7.10
CA PHE A 207 6.02 16.30 6.80
C PHE A 207 6.95 16.61 5.63
N TYR A 208 6.42 17.23 4.57
CA TYR A 208 7.18 17.62 3.40
C TYR A 208 8.25 18.66 3.75
N ASP A 209 7.89 19.72 4.47
CA ASP A 209 8.81 20.78 4.91
C ASP A 209 9.99 20.20 5.71
N ARG A 210 9.69 19.28 6.64
CA ARG A 210 10.73 18.60 7.44
C ARG A 210 11.67 17.74 6.60
N ILE A 211 11.16 17.10 5.55
CA ILE A 211 12.00 16.30 4.64
C ILE A 211 12.89 17.22 3.81
N ASP A 212 12.36 18.33 3.31
CA ASP A 212 13.10 19.30 2.51
C ASP A 212 14.31 19.84 3.30
N GLU A 213 14.10 20.23 4.56
CA GLU A 213 15.19 20.67 5.46
C GLU A 213 16.28 19.61 5.67
N ILE A 214 15.89 18.33 5.80
CA ILE A 214 16.83 17.21 5.97
C ILE A 214 17.61 16.97 4.68
N ILE A 215 16.94 17.02 3.52
CA ILE A 215 17.57 16.85 2.22
C ILE A 215 18.61 17.95 2.00
N ASP A 216 18.25 19.21 2.21
CA ASP A 216 19.18 20.33 2.07
C ASP A 216 20.39 20.18 3.00
N THR A 217 20.15 19.86 4.28
CA THR A 217 21.24 19.67 5.25
C THR A 217 22.16 18.51 4.88
N THR A 218 21.61 17.40 4.40
CA THR A 218 22.39 16.21 4.04
C THR A 218 23.16 16.39 2.73
N ILE A 219 22.56 17.04 1.72
CA ILE A 219 23.24 17.39 0.48
C ILE A 219 24.39 18.36 0.76
N ASP A 220 24.17 19.40 1.56
CA ASP A 220 25.21 20.36 1.94
C ASP A 220 26.35 19.66 2.70
N SER A 221 26.03 18.72 3.60
CA SER A 221 27.03 17.91 4.29
C SER A 221 27.80 16.96 3.35
N LEU A 222 27.16 16.43 2.30
CA LEU A 222 27.83 15.58 1.30
C LEU A 222 28.75 16.41 0.42
N VAL A 223 28.32 17.60 -0.03
CA VAL A 223 29.12 18.52 -0.85
C VAL A 223 30.38 18.97 -0.11
N LEU A 224 30.28 19.25 1.21
CA LEU A 224 31.45 19.61 2.02
C LEU A 224 32.47 18.47 2.19
N ASN A 225 32.03 17.21 2.12
CA ASN A 225 32.90 16.04 2.29
C ASN A 225 33.52 15.55 0.95
N VAL A 226 33.03 16.01 -0.20
CA VAL A 226 33.55 15.60 -1.53
C VAL A 226 34.85 16.31 -1.89
N ASP A 227 35.17 17.45 -1.26
CA ASP A 227 36.43 18.16 -1.50
C ASP A 227 37.66 17.51 -0.79
N ASP A 228 37.46 16.46 0.02
CA ASP A 228 38.54 15.87 0.84
C ASP A 228 38.67 14.32 0.79
N SER A 229 37.99 13.60 -0.12
CA SER A 229 38.18 12.13 -0.21
C SER A 229 37.82 11.50 -1.56
N ASP A 230 38.81 11.36 -2.45
CA ASP A 230 38.85 10.27 -3.43
C ASP A 230 38.96 8.92 -2.69
N SER A 231 37.85 8.20 -2.53
CA SER A 231 37.88 6.80 -2.11
C SER A 231 36.66 6.04 -2.60
N ALA A 232 36.92 5.00 -3.40
CA ALA A 232 35.93 4.13 -4.02
C ALA A 232 35.02 3.47 -2.97
N CYS A 233 33.72 3.72 -3.06
CA CYS A 233 32.72 3.06 -2.23
C CYS A 233 32.21 1.80 -2.96
N SER A 234 32.62 0.63 -2.48
CA SER A 234 32.02 -0.65 -2.85
C SER A 234 30.79 -0.88 -1.99
N ASP A 235 29.59 -0.73 -2.57
CA ASP A 235 28.34 -1.06 -1.88
C ASP A 235 28.23 -2.57 -1.65
N PHE A 236 28.23 -2.95 -0.38
CA PHE A 236 27.83 -4.26 0.10
C PHE A 236 26.37 -4.13 0.57
N GLU A 237 25.41 -4.51 -0.29
CA GLU A 237 24.01 -4.66 0.14
C GLU A 237 23.79 -6.06 0.74
N SER A 238 23.27 -6.05 1.96
CA SER A 238 22.86 -7.20 2.76
C SER A 238 21.74 -8.00 2.07
N GLU A 239 21.92 -9.32 2.01
CA GLU A 239 20.91 -10.28 1.54
C GLU A 239 19.72 -10.36 2.50
N ASP A 240 18.52 -10.00 2.02
CA ASP A 240 17.26 -10.39 2.66
C ASP A 240 17.03 -11.89 2.45
N SER A 241 17.38 -12.70 3.45
CA SER A 241 17.06 -14.12 3.47
C SER A 241 15.57 -14.32 3.81
N TYR A 242 14.73 -14.55 2.82
CA TYR A 242 13.42 -15.15 3.06
C TYR A 242 13.61 -16.66 3.19
N SER A 243 13.57 -17.17 4.42
CA SER A 243 13.62 -18.60 4.68
C SER A 243 12.35 -19.25 4.11
N SER A 244 12.50 -19.97 3.01
CA SER A 244 11.52 -20.96 2.59
C SER A 244 11.59 -22.11 3.60
N VAL A 245 10.54 -22.29 4.39
CA VAL A 245 10.40 -23.52 5.18
C VAL A 245 9.90 -24.58 4.22
N ASP A 246 10.82 -25.47 3.84
CA ASP A 246 10.51 -26.72 3.17
C ASP A 246 9.56 -27.55 4.05
N ASP A 247 8.36 -27.80 3.52
CA ASP A 247 7.51 -28.89 3.96
C ASP A 247 8.18 -30.20 3.57
N ASN A 248 8.75 -30.88 4.57
CA ASN A 248 9.09 -32.29 4.46
C ASN A 248 8.79 -32.99 5.78
N ARG A 249 7.53 -33.44 5.93
CA ARG A 249 7.14 -34.84 6.25
C ARG A 249 5.75 -34.94 6.89
#